data_AF-A0A1F8RX08-F1
#
_entry.id   AF-A0A1F8RX08-F1
#
_cell.length_a   1.000
_cell.length_b   1.000
_cell.length_c   1.000
_cell.angle_alpha   90.00
_cell.angle_beta   90.00
_cell.angle_gamma   90.00
#
_symmetry.space_group_name_H-M   'P 1'
#
loop_
_entity.id
_entity.type
_entity.pdbx_description
1 polymer ?
#
loop_
_entity_poly.entity_id
_entity_poly.type
_entity_poly.pdbx_seq_one_letter_code
_entity_poly.pdbx_strand_id
1 'polypeptide(L)'
;MDSLPVVIRLIDPPLHEFLPNLEEQLVKVTKAGDAATEGDRELLATIKSMHEQNPMLGLRGCRLGLMIPDFVKVQTRAILNALIAVTAAGGHPKAKIMIPLVGHVNELKATKDLLEAEAKAVETAAGVEVEYVFGTMIEVPRGALTADEIARHAAFFSFGTNDLTQMTFGYSRDDAEGGFLLKYVEDGILPENPFQVLDDAVAGLMRIAVEKGRATRPDLELGICGEHGGDPESIHKCERIGLDYVSCSPFRVPVARLAAAQAVLAGPERDK
;
A
#
# COMPACT_ATOMS: atom_id res chain seq x y z
N MET A 1 -17.17 -9.10 -8.06
CA MET A 1 -16.71 -7.72 -8.35
C MET A 1 -16.94 -7.34 -9.81
N ASP A 2 -17.90 -7.97 -10.50
CA ASP A 2 -18.18 -7.60 -11.90
C ASP A 2 -18.67 -6.16 -11.98
N SER A 3 -18.18 -5.40 -12.97
CA SER A 3 -18.42 -3.95 -13.15
C SER A 3 -17.97 -3.03 -12.00
N LEU A 4 -17.41 -3.58 -10.91
CA LEU A 4 -16.91 -2.84 -9.75
C LEU A 4 -15.38 -2.68 -9.84
N PRO A 5 -14.82 -1.53 -9.40
CA PRO A 5 -13.38 -1.32 -9.39
C PRO A 5 -12.68 -2.27 -8.40
N VAL A 6 -11.56 -2.84 -8.82
CA VAL A 6 -10.68 -3.70 -8.00
C VAL A 6 -9.28 -3.10 -8.00
N VAL A 7 -8.85 -2.61 -6.84
CA VAL A 7 -7.50 -2.06 -6.65
C VAL A 7 -6.56 -3.21 -6.26
N ILE A 8 -5.52 -3.43 -7.06
CA ILE A 8 -4.52 -4.48 -6.86
C ILE A 8 -3.20 -3.80 -6.54
N ARG A 9 -2.71 -4.00 -5.31
CA ARG A 9 -1.39 -3.54 -4.88
C ARG A 9 -0.33 -4.52 -5.39
N LEU A 10 0.74 -4.01 -5.99
CA LEU A 10 1.89 -4.84 -6.34
C LEU A 10 2.61 -5.34 -5.08
N ILE A 11 3.60 -6.22 -5.27
CA ILE A 11 4.34 -6.83 -4.16
C ILE A 11 4.90 -5.74 -3.25
N ASP A 12 4.73 -5.97 -1.96
CA ASP A 12 5.05 -5.02 -0.91
C ASP A 12 6.08 -5.57 0.10
N PRO A 13 5.96 -6.80 0.64
CA PRO A 13 6.89 -7.27 1.65
C PRO A 13 8.32 -7.49 1.11
N PRO A 14 9.35 -7.37 1.97
CA PRO A 14 10.72 -7.74 1.63
C PRO A 14 10.87 -9.25 1.42
N LEU A 15 11.91 -9.65 0.69
CA LEU A 15 12.07 -11.05 0.27
C LEU A 15 12.29 -12.03 1.43
N HIS A 16 12.87 -11.58 2.54
CA HIS A 16 13.14 -12.46 3.68
C HIS A 16 11.86 -12.97 4.36
N GLU A 17 10.71 -12.31 4.19
CA GLU A 17 9.42 -12.82 4.68
C GLU A 17 8.97 -14.10 3.96
N PHE A 18 9.52 -14.38 2.76
CA PHE A 18 9.24 -15.60 2.01
C PHE A 18 10.27 -16.71 2.25
N LEU A 19 11.29 -16.45 3.08
CA LEU A 19 12.33 -17.40 3.42
C LEU A 19 12.09 -17.99 4.82
N PRO A 20 12.67 -19.16 5.13
CA PRO A 20 12.66 -19.67 6.49
C PRO A 20 13.35 -18.70 7.47
N ASN A 21 12.95 -18.77 8.74
CA ASN A 21 13.51 -17.91 9.78
C ASN A 21 15.04 -18.10 9.89
N LEU A 22 15.77 -16.97 10.00
CA LEU A 22 17.23 -16.97 10.08
C LEU A 22 17.76 -17.77 11.26
N GLU A 23 17.17 -17.63 12.44
CA GLU A 23 17.60 -18.35 13.65
C GLU A 23 17.40 -19.85 13.49
N GLU A 24 16.25 -20.27 12.95
CA GLU A 24 15.95 -21.68 12.71
C GLU A 24 16.94 -22.30 11.73
N GLN A 25 17.24 -21.62 10.62
CA GLN A 25 18.21 -22.12 9.64
C GLN A 25 19.64 -22.09 10.18
N LEU A 26 20.00 -21.07 10.95
CA LEU A 26 21.30 -21.02 11.62
C LEU A 26 21.46 -22.22 12.57
N VAL A 27 20.46 -22.47 13.42
CA VAL A 27 20.45 -23.61 14.34
C VAL A 27 20.51 -24.94 13.57
N LYS A 28 19.78 -25.07 12.46
CA LYS A 28 19.80 -26.26 11.61
C LYS A 28 21.21 -26.55 11.08
N VAL A 29 21.85 -25.56 10.47
CA VAL A 29 23.20 -25.70 9.90
C VAL A 29 24.23 -25.96 11.01
N THR A 30 24.17 -25.22 12.12
CA THR A 30 25.11 -25.38 13.23
C THR A 30 24.99 -26.75 13.90
N LYS A 31 23.76 -27.26 14.10
CA LYS A 31 23.55 -28.60 14.68
C LYS A 31 24.01 -29.72 13.75
N ALA A 32 23.87 -29.55 12.44
CA ALA A 32 24.30 -30.54 11.46
C ALA A 32 25.83 -30.55 11.27
N GLY A 33 26.52 -29.43 11.49
CA GLY A 33 27.98 -29.34 11.39
C GLY A 33 28.48 -29.79 10.02
N ASP A 34 29.41 -30.75 9.99
CA ASP A 34 29.93 -31.33 8.74
C ASP A 34 28.91 -32.14 7.96
N ALA A 35 27.79 -32.55 8.59
CA ALA A 35 26.69 -33.23 7.93
C ALA A 35 25.67 -32.27 7.28
N ALA A 36 25.83 -30.95 7.45
CA ALA A 36 24.99 -29.96 6.77
C ALA A 36 25.18 -30.04 5.26
N THR A 37 24.08 -30.11 4.51
CA THR A 37 24.16 -30.16 3.04
C THR A 37 24.66 -28.82 2.49
N GLU A 38 25.22 -28.83 1.27
CA GLU A 38 25.60 -27.58 0.60
C GLU A 38 24.40 -26.64 0.44
N GLY A 39 23.23 -27.20 0.09
CA GLY A 39 21.99 -26.43 -0.01
C GLY A 39 21.56 -25.76 1.31
N ASP A 40 21.80 -26.39 2.46
CA ASP A 40 21.53 -25.75 3.76
C ASP A 40 22.46 -24.56 4.03
N ARG A 41 23.73 -24.68 3.64
CA ARG A 41 24.73 -23.62 3.78
C ARG A 41 24.46 -22.46 2.82
N GLU A 42 24.13 -22.75 1.57
CA GLU A 42 23.72 -21.77 0.57
C GLU A 42 22.46 -21.02 1.01
N LEU A 43 21.42 -21.75 1.46
CA LEU A 43 20.19 -21.14 1.96
C LEU A 43 20.46 -20.21 3.14
N LEU A 44 21.27 -20.63 4.11
CA LEU A 44 21.66 -19.79 5.23
C LEU A 44 22.41 -18.53 4.77
N ALA A 45 23.29 -18.65 3.77
CA ALA A 45 24.00 -17.51 3.20
C ALA A 45 23.04 -16.54 2.50
N THR A 46 22.05 -17.03 1.75
CA THR A 46 21.01 -16.22 1.12
C THR A 46 20.13 -15.50 2.16
N ILE A 47 19.69 -16.20 3.21
CA ILE A 47 18.87 -15.57 4.26
C ILE A 47 19.67 -14.45 4.94
N LYS A 48 20.95 -14.69 5.23
CA LYS A 48 21.83 -13.67 5.83
C LYS A 48 22.04 -12.47 4.92
N SER A 49 22.16 -12.67 3.61
CA SER A 49 22.36 -11.55 2.67
C SER A 49 21.11 -10.70 2.46
N MET A 50 19.93 -11.27 2.68
CA MET A 50 18.63 -10.58 2.58
C MET A 50 18.10 -10.07 3.94
N HIS A 51 18.81 -10.36 5.03
CA HIS A 51 18.44 -9.90 6.35
C HIS A 51 18.70 -8.39 6.50
N GLU A 52 17.68 -7.67 6.95
CA GLU A 52 17.74 -6.22 7.18
C GLU A 52 17.48 -5.94 8.65
N GLN A 53 18.14 -4.90 9.19
CA GLN A 53 17.94 -4.49 10.58
C GLN A 53 16.53 -3.93 10.83
N ASN A 54 15.97 -3.22 9.85
CA ASN A 54 14.63 -2.63 9.91
C ASN A 54 13.85 -2.96 8.63
N PRO A 55 13.30 -4.18 8.50
CA PRO A 55 12.59 -4.66 7.31
C PRO A 55 11.49 -3.72 6.79
N MET A 56 10.77 -3.08 7.71
CA MET A 56 9.70 -2.13 7.39
C MET A 56 10.20 -0.96 6.51
N LEU A 57 11.44 -0.50 6.70
CA LEU A 57 12.03 0.61 5.94
C LEU A 57 13.01 0.14 4.85
N GLY A 58 13.13 -1.16 4.62
CA GLY A 58 14.15 -1.78 3.79
C GLY A 58 13.83 -1.90 2.30
N LEU A 59 14.38 -2.95 1.68
CA LEU A 59 14.23 -3.30 0.28
C LEU A 59 12.90 -4.02 0.04
N ARG A 60 11.85 -3.22 -0.12
CA ARG A 60 10.47 -3.69 -0.28
C ARG A 60 9.67 -2.76 -1.21
N GLY A 61 8.40 -3.07 -1.48
CA GLY A 61 7.51 -2.22 -2.28
C GLY A 61 8.08 -1.84 -3.66
N CYS A 62 7.92 -0.57 -4.08
CA CYS A 62 8.45 -0.10 -5.36
C CYS A 62 9.97 -0.27 -5.50
N ARG A 63 10.73 -0.21 -4.39
CA ARG A 63 12.19 -0.36 -4.42
C ARG A 63 12.57 -1.76 -4.86
N LEU A 64 11.91 -2.78 -4.30
CA LEU A 64 12.10 -4.17 -4.71
C LEU A 64 11.75 -4.34 -6.19
N GLY A 65 10.62 -3.77 -6.64
CA GLY A 65 10.20 -3.82 -8.04
C GLY A 65 11.15 -3.10 -9.00
N LEU A 66 11.86 -2.06 -8.56
CA LEU A 66 12.88 -1.38 -9.37
C LEU A 66 14.21 -2.14 -9.41
N MET A 67 14.60 -2.75 -8.30
CA MET A 67 15.82 -3.57 -8.22
C MET A 67 15.67 -4.90 -8.94
N ILE A 68 14.48 -5.48 -8.92
CA ILE A 68 14.13 -6.74 -9.58
C ILE A 68 12.86 -6.50 -10.43
N PRO A 69 13.01 -5.94 -11.64
CA PRO A 69 11.88 -5.55 -12.52
C PRO A 69 10.90 -6.67 -12.85
N ASP A 70 11.34 -7.93 -12.76
CA ASP A 70 10.50 -9.08 -13.08
C ASP A 70 9.30 -9.23 -12.12
N PHE A 71 9.38 -8.73 -10.88
CA PHE A 71 8.20 -8.68 -10.01
C PHE A 71 7.09 -7.78 -10.59
N VAL A 72 7.45 -6.58 -11.07
CA VAL A 72 6.50 -5.67 -11.71
C VAL A 72 5.93 -6.31 -12.98
N LYS A 73 6.79 -6.91 -13.81
CA LYS A 73 6.36 -7.53 -15.08
C LYS A 73 5.42 -8.70 -14.87
N VAL A 74 5.79 -9.67 -14.03
CA VAL A 74 5.00 -10.89 -13.81
C VAL A 74 3.64 -10.55 -13.20
N GLN A 75 3.59 -9.64 -12.23
CA GLN A 75 2.32 -9.21 -11.65
C GLN A 75 1.45 -8.44 -12.64
N THR A 76 2.04 -7.53 -13.42
CA THR A 76 1.32 -6.80 -14.48
C THR A 76 0.73 -7.77 -15.50
N ARG A 77 1.56 -8.70 -16.01
CA ARG A 77 1.13 -9.72 -16.95
C ARG A 77 0.00 -10.57 -16.41
N ALA A 78 0.09 -11.00 -15.14
CA ALA A 78 -0.95 -11.79 -14.50
C ALA A 78 -2.28 -11.03 -14.41
N ILE A 79 -2.23 -9.76 -13.99
CA ILE A 79 -3.42 -8.89 -13.87
C ILE A 79 -4.07 -8.71 -15.24
N LEU A 80 -3.31 -8.32 -16.27
CA LEU A 80 -3.87 -8.03 -17.59
C LEU A 80 -4.39 -9.28 -18.30
N ASN A 81 -3.71 -10.43 -18.19
CA ASN A 81 -4.24 -11.68 -18.71
C ASN A 81 -5.55 -12.09 -18.02
N ALA A 82 -5.69 -11.82 -16.71
CA ALA A 82 -6.94 -12.06 -16.01
C ALA A 82 -8.06 -11.13 -16.51
N LEU A 83 -7.76 -9.85 -16.78
CA LEU A 83 -8.72 -8.91 -17.39
C LEU A 83 -9.20 -9.43 -18.75
N ILE A 84 -8.27 -9.82 -19.62
CA ILE A 84 -8.59 -10.38 -20.95
C ILE A 84 -9.48 -11.61 -20.81
N ALA A 85 -9.12 -12.55 -19.93
CA ALA A 85 -9.87 -13.79 -19.75
C ALA A 85 -11.29 -13.53 -19.24
N VAL A 86 -11.47 -12.64 -18.27
CA VAL A 86 -12.79 -12.29 -17.72
C VAL A 86 -13.64 -11.55 -18.76
N THR A 87 -13.06 -10.62 -19.53
CA THR A 87 -13.75 -9.93 -20.62
C THR A 87 -14.19 -10.91 -21.72
N ALA A 88 -13.32 -11.85 -22.11
CA ALA A 88 -13.64 -12.88 -23.09
C ALA A 88 -14.77 -13.83 -22.62
N ALA A 89 -14.89 -14.02 -21.30
CA ALA A 89 -16.00 -14.75 -20.69
C ALA A 89 -17.31 -13.94 -20.57
N GLY A 90 -17.34 -12.70 -21.07
CA GLY A 90 -18.51 -11.83 -21.04
C GLY A 90 -18.65 -10.98 -19.78
N GLY A 91 -17.62 -10.92 -18.92
CA GLY A 91 -17.58 -10.03 -17.76
C GLY A 91 -17.09 -8.62 -18.08
N HIS A 92 -17.16 -7.74 -17.09
CA HIS A 92 -16.78 -6.33 -17.18
C HIS A 92 -15.78 -5.94 -16.07
N PRO A 93 -14.54 -6.46 -16.12
CA PRO A 93 -13.57 -6.22 -15.06
C PRO A 93 -13.01 -4.78 -15.12
N LYS A 94 -12.78 -4.17 -13.94
CA LYS A 94 -12.21 -2.82 -13.82
C LYS A 94 -11.03 -2.82 -12.85
N ALA A 95 -9.82 -3.02 -13.35
CA ALA A 95 -8.63 -3.04 -12.50
C ALA A 95 -8.01 -1.65 -12.30
N LYS A 96 -7.52 -1.43 -11.08
CA LYS A 96 -6.59 -0.36 -10.76
C LYS A 96 -5.30 -0.97 -10.22
N ILE A 97 -4.16 -0.67 -10.82
CA ILE A 97 -2.87 -1.19 -10.39
C ILE A 97 -2.18 -0.13 -9.54
N MET A 98 -1.82 -0.50 -8.32
CA MET A 98 -1.31 0.41 -7.30
C MET A 98 0.13 0.06 -6.91
N ILE A 99 1.00 1.06 -6.98
CA ILE A 99 2.42 0.93 -6.58
C ILE A 99 2.59 1.32 -5.10
N PRO A 100 3.09 0.40 -4.24
CA PRO A 100 3.34 0.68 -2.82
C PRO A 100 4.68 1.39 -2.58
N LEU A 101 4.79 2.02 -1.41
CA LEU A 101 5.98 2.60 -0.79
C LEU A 101 6.70 3.69 -1.59
N VAL A 102 5.95 4.42 -2.41
CA VAL A 102 6.49 5.51 -3.24
C VAL A 102 6.80 6.73 -2.38
N GLY A 103 8.07 7.16 -2.38
CA GLY A 103 8.52 8.37 -1.72
C GLY A 103 8.93 9.49 -2.70
N HIS A 104 9.23 9.15 -3.95
CA HIS A 104 9.73 10.07 -4.96
C HIS A 104 9.05 9.84 -6.32
N VAL A 105 8.76 10.93 -7.05
CA VAL A 105 8.09 10.88 -8.37
C VAL A 105 8.83 9.98 -9.38
N ASN A 106 10.17 10.04 -9.41
CA ASN A 106 10.99 9.16 -10.24
C ASN A 106 10.88 7.67 -9.91
N GLU A 107 10.61 7.28 -8.66
CA GLU A 107 10.33 5.86 -8.33
C GLU A 107 9.04 5.43 -9.03
N LEU A 108 7.97 6.22 -8.85
CA LEU A 108 6.68 5.96 -9.49
C LEU A 108 6.80 5.94 -11.02
N LYS A 109 7.49 6.93 -11.61
CA LYS A 109 7.68 7.02 -13.05
C LYS A 109 8.43 5.80 -13.59
N ALA A 110 9.54 5.41 -12.97
CA ALA A 110 10.32 4.26 -13.43
C ALA A 110 9.50 2.96 -13.32
N THR A 111 8.72 2.77 -12.24
CA THR A 111 7.81 1.63 -12.13
C THR A 111 6.70 1.67 -13.17
N LYS A 112 6.15 2.86 -13.47
CA LYS A 112 5.14 3.06 -14.51
C LYS A 112 5.68 2.67 -15.89
N ASP A 113 6.89 3.12 -16.23
CA ASP A 113 7.54 2.80 -17.51
C ASP A 113 7.71 1.27 -17.68
N LEU A 114 8.11 0.56 -16.62
CA LEU A 114 8.21 -0.91 -16.61
C LEU A 114 6.86 -1.60 -16.81
N LEU A 115 5.82 -1.11 -16.12
CA LEU A 115 4.47 -1.65 -16.19
C LEU A 115 3.86 -1.44 -17.58
N GLU A 116 3.96 -0.23 -18.14
CA GLU A 116 3.41 0.10 -19.46
C GLU A 116 4.10 -0.68 -20.59
N ALA A 117 5.42 -0.89 -20.49
CA ALA A 117 6.15 -1.73 -21.44
C ALA A 117 5.64 -3.19 -21.42
N GLU A 118 5.41 -3.74 -20.23
CA GLU A 118 4.86 -5.09 -20.07
C GLU A 118 3.40 -5.16 -20.54
N ALA A 119 2.59 -4.14 -20.24
CA ALA A 119 1.20 -4.06 -20.67
C ALA A 119 1.09 -4.13 -22.19
N LYS A 120 1.89 -3.32 -22.89
CA LYS A 120 1.97 -3.33 -24.34
C LYS A 120 2.37 -4.70 -24.91
N ALA A 121 3.29 -5.40 -24.25
CA ALA A 121 3.69 -6.74 -24.67
C ALA A 121 2.54 -7.76 -24.52
N VAL A 122 1.74 -7.67 -23.46
CA VAL A 122 0.55 -8.51 -23.25
C VAL A 122 -0.52 -8.21 -24.29
N GLU A 123 -0.85 -6.93 -24.49
CA GLU A 123 -1.83 -6.48 -25.48
C GLU A 123 -1.46 -6.93 -26.90
N THR A 124 -0.17 -6.80 -27.26
CA THR A 124 0.34 -7.23 -28.56
C THR A 124 0.22 -8.75 -28.74
N ALA A 125 0.53 -9.53 -27.70
CA ALA A 125 0.42 -10.99 -27.76
C ALA A 125 -1.04 -11.47 -27.83
N ALA A 126 -1.96 -10.76 -27.18
CA ALA A 126 -3.38 -11.10 -27.14
C ALA A 126 -4.18 -10.50 -28.32
N GLY A 127 -3.64 -9.49 -29.01
CA GLY A 127 -4.33 -8.76 -30.07
C GLY A 127 -5.51 -7.91 -29.57
N VAL A 128 -5.50 -7.52 -28.30
CA VAL A 128 -6.57 -6.71 -27.67
C VAL A 128 -5.95 -5.64 -26.77
N GLU A 129 -6.55 -4.46 -26.73
CA GLU A 129 -6.20 -3.41 -25.75
C GLU A 129 -6.89 -3.70 -24.41
N VAL A 130 -6.21 -3.39 -23.30
CA VAL A 130 -6.70 -3.66 -21.96
C VAL A 130 -6.73 -2.37 -21.14
N GLU A 131 -7.92 -1.94 -20.76
CA GLU A 131 -8.10 -0.76 -19.92
C GLU A 131 -7.78 -1.10 -18.44
N TYR A 132 -6.91 -0.30 -17.83
CA TYR A 132 -6.62 -0.32 -16.40
C TYR A 132 -6.23 1.09 -15.93
N VAL A 133 -6.39 1.35 -14.64
CA VAL A 133 -5.99 2.63 -14.03
C VAL A 133 -4.69 2.45 -13.24
N PHE A 134 -3.69 3.30 -13.49
CA PHE A 134 -2.43 3.28 -12.75
C PHE A 134 -2.45 4.33 -11.61
N GLY A 135 -2.04 3.94 -10.41
CA GLY A 135 -1.95 4.83 -9.27
C GLY A 135 -0.96 4.36 -8.22
N THR A 136 -0.98 4.98 -7.05
CA THR A 136 0.01 4.70 -6.01
C THR A 136 -0.56 4.82 -4.61
N MET A 137 0.09 4.13 -3.67
CA MET A 137 -0.16 4.32 -2.26
C MET A 137 0.60 5.55 -1.75
N ILE A 138 -0.07 6.40 -0.97
CA ILE A 138 0.55 7.50 -0.22
C ILE A 138 0.72 7.04 1.21
N GLU A 139 1.90 6.53 1.52
CA GLU A 139 2.24 5.93 2.81
C GLU A 139 3.64 6.30 3.32
N VAL A 140 4.40 7.05 2.52
CA VAL A 140 5.68 7.64 2.91
C VAL A 140 5.46 9.15 3.11
N PRO A 141 5.87 9.76 4.24
CA PRO A 141 5.67 11.20 4.49
C PRO A 141 6.20 12.09 3.36
N ARG A 142 7.35 11.73 2.78
CA ARG A 142 7.90 12.45 1.61
C ARG A 142 6.93 12.44 0.43
N GLY A 143 6.29 11.30 0.14
CA GLY A 143 5.32 11.17 -0.93
C GLY A 143 4.09 12.07 -0.71
N ALA A 144 3.62 12.18 0.53
CA ALA A 144 2.54 13.11 0.88
C ALA A 144 2.96 14.58 0.67
N LEU A 145 4.19 14.94 1.10
CA LEU A 145 4.72 16.30 0.96
C LEU A 145 4.99 16.72 -0.49
N THR A 146 5.23 15.78 -1.40
CA THR A 146 5.46 16.03 -2.84
C THR A 146 4.36 15.46 -3.72
N ALA A 147 3.13 15.38 -3.20
CA ALA A 147 2.01 14.71 -3.87
C ALA A 147 1.62 15.35 -5.21
N ASP A 148 1.87 16.65 -5.39
CA ASP A 148 1.71 17.36 -6.67
C ASP A 148 2.60 16.76 -7.75
N GLU A 149 3.84 16.37 -7.42
CA GLU A 149 4.74 15.74 -8.36
C GLU A 149 4.28 14.33 -8.73
N ILE A 150 3.88 13.56 -7.73
CA ILE A 150 3.42 12.17 -7.88
C ILE A 150 2.11 12.13 -8.70
N ALA A 151 1.21 13.09 -8.48
CA ALA A 151 -0.07 13.20 -9.20
C ALA A 151 0.11 13.39 -10.72
N ARG A 152 1.27 13.82 -11.21
CA ARG A 152 1.54 13.84 -12.66
C ARG A 152 1.44 12.44 -13.30
N HIS A 153 1.79 11.39 -12.55
CA HIS A 153 1.88 10.02 -13.07
C HIS A 153 0.78 9.08 -12.57
N ALA A 154 0.16 9.32 -11.41
CA ALA A 154 -0.83 8.45 -10.77
C ALA A 154 -2.26 9.01 -10.83
N ALA A 155 -3.19 8.27 -11.43
CA ALA A 155 -4.59 8.67 -11.59
C ALA A 155 -5.45 8.50 -10.33
N PHE A 156 -4.92 7.81 -9.31
CA PHE A 156 -5.52 7.75 -7.98
C PHE A 156 -4.45 7.63 -6.90
N PHE A 157 -4.79 8.08 -5.70
CA PHE A 157 -4.05 7.78 -4.46
C PHE A 157 -4.88 6.90 -3.55
N SER A 158 -4.21 5.96 -2.89
CA SER A 158 -4.74 5.29 -1.71
C SER A 158 -3.84 5.59 -0.52
N PHE A 159 -4.37 6.13 0.57
CA PHE A 159 -3.59 6.37 1.78
C PHE A 159 -3.38 5.03 2.52
N GLY A 160 -2.12 4.61 2.59
CA GLY A 160 -1.66 3.50 3.43
C GLY A 160 -1.37 4.03 4.83
N THR A 161 -2.43 4.29 5.60
CA THR A 161 -2.31 5.03 6.85
C THR A 161 -1.60 4.28 7.96
N ASN A 162 -1.50 2.95 7.89
CA ASN A 162 -0.69 2.18 8.82
C ASN A 162 0.79 2.60 8.69
N ASP A 163 1.37 2.46 7.51
CA ASP A 163 2.77 2.84 7.25
C ASP A 163 2.99 4.35 7.36
N LEU A 164 2.03 5.17 6.93
CA LEU A 164 2.12 6.63 7.11
C LEU A 164 2.18 7.00 8.60
N THR A 165 1.38 6.35 9.44
CA THR A 165 1.41 6.54 10.91
C THR A 165 2.73 6.07 11.48
N GLN A 166 3.21 4.88 11.10
CA GLN A 166 4.50 4.38 11.56
C GLN A 166 5.63 5.36 11.28
N MET A 167 5.72 5.89 10.04
CA MET A 167 6.77 6.83 9.65
C MET A 167 6.59 8.23 10.22
N THR A 168 5.35 8.64 10.52
CA THR A 168 5.06 9.96 11.11
C THR A 168 5.38 9.99 12.60
N PHE A 169 5.01 8.93 13.33
CA PHE A 169 5.31 8.80 14.76
C PHE A 169 6.72 8.28 15.03
N GLY A 170 7.35 7.60 14.06
CA GLY A 170 8.57 6.83 14.29
C GLY A 170 8.30 5.55 15.09
N TYR A 171 7.12 4.96 14.93
CA TYR A 171 6.71 3.75 15.64
C TYR A 171 6.74 2.54 14.70
N SER A 172 7.48 1.52 15.07
CA SER A 172 7.24 0.16 14.56
C SER A 172 5.95 -0.33 15.21
N ARG A 173 4.93 -0.67 14.41
CA ARG A 173 3.61 -1.06 14.92
C ARG A 173 3.71 -2.26 15.83
N ASP A 174 4.39 -3.31 15.38
CA ASP A 174 4.52 -4.57 16.11
C ASP A 174 5.22 -4.37 17.46
N ASP A 175 6.30 -3.57 17.49
CA ASP A 175 7.04 -3.28 18.72
C ASP A 175 6.29 -2.31 19.64
N ALA A 176 5.54 -1.36 19.08
CA ALA A 176 4.78 -0.37 19.85
C ALA A 176 3.56 -1.03 20.52
N GLU A 177 2.73 -1.75 19.75
CA GLU A 177 1.53 -2.44 20.27
C GLU A 177 1.89 -3.52 21.28
N GLY A 178 2.97 -4.29 21.06
CA GLY A 178 3.46 -5.30 22.00
C GLY A 178 4.27 -4.74 23.17
N GLY A 179 4.68 -3.47 23.11
CA GLY A 179 5.59 -2.84 24.05
C GLY A 179 4.94 -1.76 24.89
N PHE A 180 5.08 -0.50 24.46
CA PHE A 180 4.80 0.67 25.29
C PHE A 180 3.43 1.33 25.05
N LEU A 181 2.77 1.02 23.92
CA LEU A 181 1.65 1.83 23.43
C LEU A 181 0.42 1.77 24.34
N LEU A 182 0.11 0.61 24.90
CA LEU A 182 -0.97 0.46 25.88
C LEU A 182 -0.73 1.36 27.09
N LYS A 183 0.48 1.37 27.63
CA LYS A 183 0.85 2.22 28.76
C LYS A 183 0.73 3.72 28.43
N TYR A 184 1.09 4.12 27.22
CA TYR A 184 0.95 5.53 26.79
C TYR A 184 -0.51 5.99 26.79
N VAL A 185 -1.44 5.11 26.40
CA VAL A 185 -2.88 5.41 26.42
C VAL A 185 -3.40 5.42 27.86
N GLU A 186 -3.03 4.43 28.68
CA GLU A 186 -3.44 4.36 30.09
C GLU A 186 -2.93 5.55 30.94
N ASP A 187 -1.70 6.01 30.67
CA ASP A 187 -1.11 7.17 31.34
C ASP A 187 -1.60 8.52 30.76
N GLY A 188 -2.42 8.49 29.68
CA GLY A 188 -2.93 9.68 29.01
C GLY A 188 -1.86 10.49 28.24
N ILE A 189 -0.72 9.88 27.91
CA ILE A 189 0.31 10.47 27.05
C ILE A 189 -0.21 10.59 25.62
N LEU A 190 -0.88 9.53 25.15
CA LEU A 190 -1.67 9.54 23.92
C LEU A 190 -3.14 9.43 24.30
N PRO A 191 -4.04 10.16 23.62
CA PRO A 191 -5.47 10.03 23.88
C PRO A 191 -5.96 8.64 23.47
N GLU A 192 -5.44 8.10 22.37
CA GLU A 192 -5.85 6.83 21.76
C GLU A 192 -4.66 6.15 21.06
N ASN A 193 -4.84 4.89 20.68
CA ASN A 193 -3.87 4.18 19.85
C ASN A 193 -3.92 4.71 18.41
N PRO A 194 -2.84 5.32 17.88
CA PRO A 194 -2.84 5.95 16.55
C PRO A 194 -2.91 4.96 15.38
N PHE A 195 -2.78 3.65 15.63
CA PHE A 195 -3.00 2.60 14.62
C PHE A 195 -4.46 2.12 14.55
N GLN A 196 -5.29 2.52 15.53
CA GLN A 196 -6.72 2.19 15.57
C GLN A 196 -7.57 3.38 15.15
N VAL A 197 -7.22 4.57 15.63
CA VAL A 197 -7.88 5.84 15.28
C VAL A 197 -6.87 6.78 14.63
N LEU A 198 -7.23 7.33 13.48
CA LEU A 198 -6.38 8.18 12.67
C LEU A 198 -5.99 9.44 13.43
N ASP A 199 -4.69 9.59 13.68
CA ASP A 199 -4.11 10.77 14.33
C ASP A 199 -4.25 12.07 13.48
N ASP A 200 -4.32 13.22 14.16
CA ASP A 200 -4.52 14.52 13.52
C ASP A 200 -3.30 15.02 12.73
N ALA A 201 -2.08 14.68 13.13
CA ALA A 201 -0.88 15.02 12.37
C ALA A 201 -0.75 14.14 11.11
N VAL A 202 -1.09 12.86 11.22
CA VAL A 202 -1.18 11.95 10.06
C VAL A 202 -2.27 12.42 9.09
N ALA A 203 -3.45 12.79 9.60
CA ALA A 203 -4.51 13.44 8.83
C ALA A 203 -4.04 14.77 8.19
N GLY A 204 -3.16 15.51 8.86
CA GLY A 204 -2.50 16.70 8.33
C GLY A 204 -1.64 16.42 7.09
N LEU A 205 -0.85 15.34 7.10
CA LEU A 205 -0.10 14.88 5.93
C LEU A 205 -1.04 14.44 4.79
N MET A 206 -2.12 13.72 5.12
CA MET A 206 -3.14 13.36 4.13
C MET A 206 -3.75 14.59 3.47
N ARG A 207 -4.12 15.62 4.25
CA ARG A 207 -4.66 16.88 3.74
C ARG A 207 -3.69 17.57 2.76
N ILE A 208 -2.40 17.67 3.12
CA ILE A 208 -1.38 18.22 2.22
C ILE A 208 -1.35 17.44 0.89
N ALA A 209 -1.39 16.11 0.96
CA ALA A 209 -1.37 15.27 -0.22
C ALA A 209 -2.61 15.42 -1.10
N VAL A 210 -3.80 15.54 -0.49
CA VAL A 210 -5.08 15.80 -1.18
C VAL A 210 -5.04 17.14 -1.91
N GLU A 211 -4.68 18.22 -1.22
CA GLU A 211 -4.62 19.57 -1.78
C GLU A 211 -3.63 19.65 -2.96
N LYS A 212 -2.40 19.16 -2.74
CA LYS A 212 -1.35 19.17 -3.76
C LYS A 212 -1.66 18.25 -4.95
N GLY A 213 -2.19 17.05 -4.66
CA GLY A 213 -2.58 16.09 -5.68
C GLY A 213 -3.66 16.64 -6.59
N ARG A 214 -4.75 17.18 -6.03
CA ARG A 214 -5.85 17.78 -6.79
C ARG A 214 -5.47 19.08 -7.49
N ALA A 215 -4.54 19.86 -6.95
CA ALA A 215 -3.99 21.02 -7.64
C ALA A 215 -3.29 20.64 -8.97
N THR A 216 -2.73 19.44 -9.06
CA THR A 216 -2.08 18.93 -10.28
C THR A 216 -3.03 18.13 -11.18
N ARG A 217 -3.91 17.32 -10.58
CA ARG A 217 -4.90 16.50 -11.28
C ARG A 217 -6.27 16.68 -10.59
N PRO A 218 -7.14 17.60 -11.07
CA PRO A 218 -8.41 17.90 -10.41
C PRO A 218 -9.37 16.70 -10.27
N ASP A 219 -9.29 15.74 -11.20
CA ASP A 219 -10.05 14.49 -11.22
C ASP A 219 -9.34 13.33 -10.50
N LEU A 220 -8.29 13.61 -9.72
CA LEU A 220 -7.56 12.62 -8.95
C LEU A 220 -8.47 11.98 -7.91
N GLU A 221 -8.65 10.66 -8.05
CA GLU A 221 -9.40 9.86 -7.09
C GLU A 221 -8.54 9.58 -5.84
N LEU A 222 -9.12 9.77 -4.67
CA LEU A 222 -8.44 9.71 -3.38
C LEU A 222 -9.19 8.76 -2.45
N GLY A 223 -8.52 7.71 -1.99
CA GLY A 223 -9.09 6.81 -1.00
C GLY A 223 -8.14 6.52 0.14
N ILE A 224 -8.63 5.79 1.12
CA ILE A 224 -7.86 5.25 2.24
C ILE A 224 -8.09 3.73 2.31
N CYS A 225 -7.05 3.00 2.69
CA CYS A 225 -7.15 1.58 2.99
C CYS A 225 -6.52 1.25 4.34
N GLY A 226 -6.89 0.10 4.90
CA GLY A 226 -6.39 -0.37 6.19
C GLY A 226 -7.40 -0.22 7.32
N GLU A 227 -6.91 -0.20 8.55
CA GLU A 227 -7.76 -0.29 9.75
C GLU A 227 -8.56 0.98 9.98
N HIS A 228 -7.95 2.14 9.77
CA HIS A 228 -8.61 3.45 9.86
C HIS A 228 -9.79 3.59 8.90
N GLY A 229 -9.76 2.90 7.75
CA GLY A 229 -10.86 2.92 6.77
C GLY A 229 -12.17 2.30 7.26
N GLY A 230 -12.16 1.62 8.41
CA GLY A 230 -13.35 1.07 9.05
C GLY A 230 -13.64 1.64 10.44
N ASP A 231 -12.90 2.66 10.88
CA ASP A 231 -13.07 3.32 12.17
C ASP A 231 -13.96 4.56 12.01
N PRO A 232 -15.07 4.70 12.76
CA PRO A 232 -15.99 5.82 12.58
C PRO A 232 -15.33 7.19 12.70
N GLU A 233 -14.49 7.44 13.70
CA GLU A 233 -13.86 8.74 13.88
C GLU A 233 -12.89 9.06 12.74
N SER A 234 -12.08 8.07 12.33
CA SER A 234 -11.18 8.17 11.19
C SER A 234 -11.92 8.45 9.89
N ILE A 235 -13.09 7.83 9.68
CA ILE A 235 -13.95 8.09 8.51
C ILE A 235 -14.46 9.53 8.52
N HIS A 236 -14.85 10.06 9.68
CA HIS A 236 -15.22 11.48 9.80
C HIS A 236 -14.05 12.42 9.43
N LYS A 237 -12.80 12.07 9.81
CA LYS A 237 -11.60 12.81 9.38
C LYS A 237 -11.40 12.72 7.86
N CYS A 238 -11.52 11.52 7.29
CA CYS A 238 -11.40 11.28 5.85
C CYS A 238 -12.44 12.07 5.04
N GLU A 239 -13.70 12.07 5.50
CA GLU A 239 -14.76 12.88 4.90
C GLU A 239 -14.38 14.35 4.94
N ARG A 240 -13.97 14.91 6.09
CA ARG A 240 -13.56 16.33 6.18
C ARG A 240 -12.40 16.69 5.25
N ILE A 241 -11.42 15.80 5.09
CA ILE A 241 -10.27 16.00 4.20
C ILE A 241 -10.69 15.96 2.72
N GLY A 242 -11.78 15.26 2.39
CA GLY A 242 -12.31 15.20 1.02
C GLY A 242 -11.82 13.99 0.22
N LEU A 243 -11.63 12.86 0.88
CA LEU A 243 -11.46 11.57 0.22
C LEU A 243 -12.76 11.15 -0.48
N ASP A 244 -12.63 10.40 -1.57
CA ASP A 244 -13.72 9.89 -2.41
C ASP A 244 -14.26 8.54 -1.91
N TYR A 245 -13.42 7.74 -1.23
CA TYR A 245 -13.84 6.46 -0.65
C TYR A 245 -13.00 6.04 0.56
N VAL A 246 -13.56 5.14 1.35
CA VAL A 246 -12.83 4.36 2.37
C VAL A 246 -12.88 2.87 2.02
N SER A 247 -11.80 2.14 2.31
CA SER A 247 -11.69 0.71 2.10
C SER A 247 -11.29 0.01 3.40
N CYS A 248 -12.06 -0.99 3.80
CA CYS A 248 -11.88 -1.73 5.04
C CYS A 248 -12.15 -3.23 4.87
N SER A 249 -11.87 -4.01 5.91
CA SER A 249 -12.16 -5.44 5.91
C SER A 249 -13.66 -5.72 5.72
N PRO A 250 -14.05 -6.86 5.10
CA PRO A 250 -15.44 -7.13 4.72
C PRO A 250 -16.46 -6.94 5.85
N PHE A 251 -16.12 -7.36 7.07
CA PHE A 251 -17.00 -7.27 8.24
C PHE A 251 -17.18 -5.83 8.75
N ARG A 252 -16.26 -4.91 8.45
CA ARG A 252 -16.34 -3.50 8.83
C ARG A 252 -17.12 -2.66 7.81
N VAL A 253 -17.43 -3.19 6.63
CA VAL A 253 -18.15 -2.46 5.57
C VAL A 253 -19.49 -1.86 6.05
N PRO A 254 -20.36 -2.58 6.80
CA PRO A 254 -21.61 -1.99 7.29
C PRO A 254 -21.37 -0.80 8.24
N VAL A 255 -20.38 -0.91 9.12
CA VAL A 255 -19.99 0.15 10.06
C VAL A 255 -19.45 1.36 9.30
N ALA A 256 -18.55 1.11 8.33
CA ALA A 256 -17.97 2.17 7.52
C ALA A 256 -19.02 2.95 6.71
N ARG A 257 -20.03 2.24 6.16
CA ARG A 257 -21.14 2.88 5.45
C ARG A 257 -21.99 3.77 6.37
N LEU A 258 -22.28 3.30 7.58
CA LEU A 258 -23.04 4.08 8.56
C LEU A 258 -22.25 5.32 9.01
N ALA A 259 -20.97 5.14 9.34
CA ALA A 259 -20.10 6.23 9.74
C ALA A 259 -19.92 7.27 8.63
N ALA A 260 -19.76 6.85 7.38
CA ALA A 260 -19.67 7.77 6.24
C ALA A 260 -20.96 8.60 6.09
N ALA A 261 -22.14 7.98 6.23
CA ALA A 261 -23.41 8.71 6.20
C ALA A 261 -23.53 9.72 7.35
N GLN A 262 -23.13 9.33 8.56
CA GLN A 262 -23.11 10.21 9.73
C GLN A 262 -22.12 11.37 9.56
N ALA A 263 -20.95 11.12 8.96
CA ALA A 263 -19.94 12.13 8.68
C ALA A 263 -20.46 13.21 7.73
N VAL A 264 -21.16 12.82 6.67
CA VAL A 264 -21.79 13.76 5.73
C VAL A 264 -22.88 14.58 6.42
N LEU A 265 -23.72 13.96 7.26
CA LEU A 265 -24.79 14.66 7.97
C LEU A 265 -24.30 15.62 9.06
N ALA A 266 -23.13 15.35 9.65
CA ALA A 266 -22.52 16.18 10.69
C ALA A 266 -21.66 17.33 10.13
N GLY A 267 -21.27 17.27 8.85
CA GLY A 267 -20.47 18.30 8.20
C GLY A 267 -21.30 19.52 7.75
N PRO A 268 -20.69 20.71 7.60
CA PRO A 268 -21.33 21.80 6.86
C PRO A 268 -21.62 21.37 5.42
N GLU A 269 -22.71 21.84 4.82
CA GLU A 269 -23.03 21.56 3.41
C GLU A 269 -21.81 21.90 2.54
N ARG A 270 -21.28 20.89 1.84
CA ARG A 270 -20.28 21.10 0.80
C ARG A 270 -20.99 21.80 -0.35
N ASP A 271 -20.61 23.04 -0.63
CA ASP A 271 -20.96 23.68 -1.89
C ASP A 271 -20.44 22.77 -3.02
N LYS A 272 -21.37 22.17 -3.75
CA LYS A 272 -21.12 21.29 -4.90
C LYS A 272 -20.82 22.10 -6.15
#